data_AF-A0A4R3EZZ7-F1
#
_entry.id   AF-A0A4R3EZZ7-F1
#
_cell.length_a   1.000
_cell.length_b   1.000
_cell.length_c   1.000
_cell.angle_alpha   90.00
_cell.angle_beta   90.00
_cell.angle_gamma   90.00
#
_symmetry.space_group_name_H-M   'P 1'
#
loop_
_entity.id
_entity.type
_entity.pdbx_description
1 polymer ?
#
loop_
_entity_poly.entity_id
_entity_poly.type
_entity_poly.pdbx_seq_one_letter_code
_entity_poly.pdbx_strand_id
1 'polypeptide(L)'
;MNRGFESEFATVDLLLGSECESRAVDGFCLAWIKLERQLRKITANLIYQASTLTARDAGKLREALYGHGSLDYNSFMGAINHLSGIPVSDLVGERYRPLKKEIGVCYRNRQKILHGQQTGQSLDREALLARIASIREWCRLLSVGAADRFGYDGFAGNTSLFKTDRPAVVEAVDKALRRRGWLAYAQTFQR
;
A
#
# COMPACT_ATOMS: atom_id res chain seq x y z
N MET A 1 10.92 -3.49 -16.34
CA MET A 1 9.65 -2.71 -16.36
C MET A 1 8.61 -3.45 -15.55
N ASN A 2 7.96 -2.79 -14.59
CA ASN A 2 6.99 -3.43 -13.71
C ASN A 2 5.58 -3.35 -14.32
N ARG A 3 5.17 -4.40 -15.05
CA ARG A 3 3.88 -4.44 -15.78
C ARG A 3 2.66 -4.24 -14.86
N GLY A 4 2.73 -4.68 -13.60
CA GLY A 4 1.64 -4.53 -12.63
C GLY A 4 1.40 -3.06 -12.28
N PHE A 5 2.45 -2.34 -11.94
CA PHE A 5 2.39 -0.90 -11.67
C PHE A 5 1.88 -0.08 -12.87
N GLU A 6 2.42 -0.30 -14.07
CA GLU A 6 2.00 0.48 -15.26
C GLU A 6 0.53 0.25 -15.59
N SER A 7 0.08 -1.02 -15.58
CA SER A 7 -1.32 -1.34 -15.81
C SER A 7 -2.24 -0.74 -14.74
N GLU A 8 -1.78 -0.69 -13.48
CA GLU A 8 -2.57 -0.11 -12.40
C GLU A 8 -2.70 1.41 -12.59
N PHE A 9 -1.63 2.12 -12.96
CA PHE A 9 -1.66 3.58 -13.05
C PHE A 9 -2.18 4.12 -14.39
N ALA A 10 -2.34 3.28 -15.42
CA ALA A 10 -2.93 3.67 -16.70
C ALA A 10 -4.31 4.35 -16.56
N THR A 11 -5.12 3.96 -15.56
CA THR A 11 -6.42 4.61 -15.32
C THR A 11 -6.29 6.01 -14.72
N VAL A 12 -5.22 6.29 -13.97
CA VAL A 12 -4.92 7.66 -13.52
C VAL A 12 -4.52 8.51 -14.73
N ASP A 13 -3.71 7.96 -15.63
CA ASP A 13 -3.28 8.67 -16.85
C ASP A 13 -4.47 9.01 -17.76
N LEU A 14 -5.42 8.09 -17.91
CA LEU A 14 -6.68 8.33 -18.64
C LEU A 14 -7.49 9.49 -18.02
N LEU A 15 -7.63 9.55 -16.69
CA LEU A 15 -8.32 10.64 -16.02
C LEU A 15 -7.60 11.98 -16.25
N LEU A 16 -6.28 12.00 -16.08
CA LEU A 16 -5.48 13.21 -16.27
C LEU A 16 -5.49 13.71 -17.72
N GLY A 17 -5.63 12.81 -18.69
CA GLY A 17 -5.79 13.14 -20.11
C GLY A 17 -7.20 13.61 -20.51
N SER A 18 -8.19 13.50 -19.63
CA SER A 18 -9.57 13.94 -19.93
C SER A 18 -9.71 15.47 -19.93
N GLU A 19 -10.81 15.96 -20.51
CA GLU A 19 -11.16 17.40 -20.51
C GLU A 19 -11.93 17.84 -19.24
N CYS A 20 -12.17 16.92 -18.30
CA CYS A 20 -12.94 17.22 -17.09
C CYS A 20 -12.21 18.24 -16.19
N GLU A 21 -12.93 19.25 -15.70
CA GLU A 21 -12.35 20.26 -14.81
C GLU A 21 -11.78 19.66 -13.51
N SER A 22 -12.45 18.61 -13.00
CA SER A 22 -12.12 17.87 -11.78
C SER A 22 -10.97 16.87 -11.93
N ARG A 23 -10.43 16.65 -13.14
CA ARG A 23 -9.47 15.58 -13.44
C ARG A 23 -8.28 15.47 -12.49
N ALA A 24 -7.79 16.59 -11.96
CA ALA A 24 -6.67 16.59 -11.01
C ALA A 24 -7.10 16.13 -9.60
N VAL A 25 -8.32 16.45 -9.17
CA VAL A 25 -8.90 15.96 -7.92
C VAL A 25 -9.20 14.47 -8.06
N ASP A 26 -9.83 14.07 -9.16
CA ASP A 26 -10.20 12.67 -9.41
C ASP A 26 -8.97 11.78 -9.56
N GLY A 27 -7.97 12.25 -10.32
CA GLY A 27 -6.67 11.60 -10.47
C GLY A 27 -5.93 11.49 -9.13
N PHE A 28 -5.99 12.51 -8.29
CA PHE A 28 -5.40 12.47 -6.94
C PHE A 28 -6.07 11.43 -6.05
N CYS A 29 -7.40 11.44 -6.00
CA CYS A 29 -8.18 10.47 -5.23
C CYS A 29 -7.86 9.04 -5.67
N LEU A 30 -7.84 8.79 -6.99
CA LEU A 30 -7.54 7.48 -7.52
C LEU A 30 -6.09 7.04 -7.26
N ALA A 31 -5.12 7.94 -7.41
CA ALA A 31 -3.72 7.65 -7.09
C ALA A 31 -3.55 7.31 -5.60
N TRP A 32 -4.23 8.04 -4.70
CA TRP A 32 -4.22 7.75 -3.27
C TRP A 32 -4.80 6.38 -2.94
N ILE A 33 -5.96 6.03 -3.51
CA ILE A 33 -6.59 4.71 -3.36
C ILE A 33 -5.61 3.61 -3.81
N LYS A 34 -4.88 3.82 -4.91
CA LYS A 34 -3.89 2.86 -5.41
C LYS A 34 -2.73 2.65 -4.44
N LEU A 35 -2.23 3.71 -3.81
CA LEU A 35 -1.20 3.61 -2.77
C LEU A 35 -1.69 2.80 -1.56
N GLU A 36 -2.87 3.12 -1.03
CA GLU A 36 -3.44 2.40 0.11
C GLU A 36 -3.67 0.92 -0.23
N ARG A 37 -4.21 0.66 -1.43
CA ARG A 37 -4.42 -0.70 -1.94
C ARG A 37 -3.12 -1.47 -2.07
N GLN A 38 -2.05 -0.85 -2.57
CA GLN A 38 -0.73 -1.49 -2.69
C GLN A 38 -0.22 -1.96 -1.32
N LEU A 39 -0.22 -1.06 -0.33
CA LEU A 39 0.24 -1.35 1.04
C LEU A 39 -0.60 -2.46 1.69
N ARG A 40 -1.93 -2.41 1.53
CA ARG A 40 -2.85 -3.45 2.02
C ARG A 40 -2.58 -4.80 1.35
N LYS A 41 -2.41 -4.83 0.03
CA LYS A 41 -2.14 -6.06 -0.72
C LYS A 41 -0.79 -6.67 -0.36
N ILE A 42 0.27 -5.87 -0.22
CA ILE A 42 1.59 -6.35 0.26
C ILE A 42 1.46 -6.93 1.67
N THR A 43 0.81 -6.21 2.59
CA THR A 43 0.62 -6.69 3.98
C THR A 43 -0.16 -8.00 4.03
N ALA A 44 -1.27 -8.09 3.28
CA ALA A 44 -2.08 -9.29 3.19
C ALA A 44 -1.28 -10.46 2.63
N ASN A 45 -0.47 -10.23 1.59
CA ASN A 45 0.41 -11.24 1.01
C ASN A 45 1.46 -11.72 2.02
N LEU A 46 2.07 -10.81 2.78
CA LEU A 46 3.04 -11.15 3.83
C LEU A 46 2.40 -12.01 4.92
N ILE A 47 1.23 -11.64 5.45
CA ILE A 47 0.50 -12.48 6.43
C ILE A 47 0.20 -13.85 5.81
N TYR A 48 -0.19 -13.88 4.53
CA TYR A 48 -0.47 -15.12 3.81
C TYR A 48 0.77 -16.01 3.66
N GLN A 49 2.00 -15.51 3.84
CA GLN A 49 3.21 -16.35 3.83
C GLN A 49 3.34 -17.26 5.04
N ALA A 50 2.67 -16.95 6.17
CA ALA A 50 2.75 -17.74 7.41
C ALA A 50 2.51 -19.24 7.16
N SER A 51 3.39 -20.12 7.63
CA SER A 51 3.36 -21.56 7.31
C SER A 51 2.05 -22.23 7.72
N THR A 52 1.48 -21.78 8.84
CA THR A 52 0.18 -22.27 9.37
C THR A 52 -1.04 -21.83 8.57
N LEU A 53 -0.91 -20.87 7.64
CA LEU A 53 -2.02 -20.28 6.90
C LEU A 53 -2.18 -20.96 5.54
N THR A 54 -3.40 -21.44 5.27
CA THR A 54 -3.73 -22.22 4.06
C THR A 54 -4.84 -21.55 3.23
N ALA A 55 -5.12 -22.09 2.03
CA ALA A 55 -6.20 -21.61 1.17
C ALA A 55 -7.59 -21.63 1.85
N ARG A 56 -7.79 -22.55 2.81
CA ARG A 56 -9.05 -22.64 3.58
C ARG A 56 -9.27 -21.43 4.49
N ASP A 57 -8.20 -20.74 4.87
CA ASP A 57 -8.23 -19.59 5.78
C ASP A 57 -8.31 -18.25 5.05
N ALA A 58 -8.26 -18.24 3.71
CA ALA A 58 -8.29 -17.02 2.91
C ALA A 58 -9.52 -16.14 3.21
N GLY A 59 -10.69 -16.75 3.47
CA GLY A 59 -11.90 -16.02 3.89
C GLY A 59 -11.71 -15.29 5.22
N LYS A 60 -11.20 -16.00 6.25
CA LYS A 60 -10.96 -15.43 7.58
C LYS A 60 -9.96 -14.27 7.53
N LEU A 61 -8.92 -14.36 6.71
CA LEU A 61 -7.96 -13.28 6.55
C LEU A 61 -8.59 -12.04 5.89
N ARG A 62 -9.46 -12.21 4.89
CA ARG A 62 -10.19 -11.08 4.28
C ARG A 62 -11.07 -10.38 5.31
N GLU A 63 -11.83 -11.14 6.09
CA GLU A 63 -12.68 -10.59 7.16
C GLU A 63 -11.85 -9.84 8.21
N ALA A 64 -10.73 -10.42 8.65
CA ALA A 64 -9.85 -9.78 9.61
C ALA A 64 -9.29 -8.44 9.09
N LEU A 65 -8.95 -8.35 7.80
CA LEU A 65 -8.46 -7.11 7.18
C LEU A 65 -9.57 -6.08 6.90
N TYR A 66 -10.80 -6.54 6.64
CA TYR A 66 -11.96 -5.69 6.37
C TYR A 66 -12.45 -4.96 7.62
N GLY A 67 -12.39 -5.59 8.79
CA GLY A 67 -12.86 -5.03 10.06
C GLY A 67 -12.10 -3.78 10.58
N HIS A 68 -11.09 -3.30 9.85
CA HIS A 68 -10.20 -2.22 10.28
C HIS A 68 -10.43 -0.90 9.56
N GLY A 69 -11.30 -0.07 10.12
CA GLY A 69 -11.57 1.29 9.63
C GLY A 69 -10.50 2.34 9.98
N SER A 70 -9.67 2.09 10.99
CA SER A 70 -8.70 3.07 11.53
C SER A 70 -7.27 2.92 11.00
N LEU A 71 -6.96 1.83 10.29
CA LEU A 71 -5.61 1.60 9.77
C LEU A 71 -5.31 2.54 8.61
N ASP A 72 -4.29 3.36 8.81
CA ASP A 72 -3.74 4.28 7.81
C ASP A 72 -2.50 3.66 7.10
N TYR A 73 -1.96 4.41 6.15
CA TYR A 73 -0.75 4.00 5.43
C TYR A 73 0.46 3.77 6.35
N ASN A 74 0.58 4.46 7.49
CA ASN A 74 1.66 4.23 8.46
C ASN A 74 1.52 2.86 9.14
N SER A 75 0.29 2.48 9.47
CA SER A 75 -0.04 1.20 10.07
C SER A 75 0.39 0.05 9.16
N PHE A 76 0.10 0.13 7.85
CA PHE A 76 0.54 -0.87 6.88
C PHE A 76 2.06 -0.88 6.66
N MET A 77 2.73 0.28 6.60
CA MET A 77 4.19 0.29 6.57
C MET A 77 4.78 -0.36 7.83
N GLY A 78 4.22 -0.07 9.01
CA GLY A 78 4.62 -0.69 10.26
C GLY A 78 4.42 -2.20 10.28
N ALA A 79 3.35 -2.70 9.65
CA ALA A 79 3.07 -4.11 9.48
C ALA A 79 4.06 -4.78 8.51
N ILE A 80 4.35 -4.15 7.36
CA ILE A 80 5.36 -4.64 6.41
C ILE A 80 6.71 -4.79 7.10
N ASN A 81 7.14 -3.76 7.85
CA ASN A 81 8.38 -3.79 8.61
C ASN A 81 8.40 -4.93 9.64
N HIS A 82 7.31 -5.11 10.38
CA HIS A 82 7.19 -6.14 11.42
C HIS A 82 7.20 -7.55 10.83
N LEU A 83 6.40 -7.80 9.80
CA LEU A 83 6.20 -9.12 9.20
C LEU A 83 7.41 -9.59 8.40
N SER A 84 8.04 -8.69 7.66
CA SER A 84 9.16 -9.06 6.78
C SER A 84 10.54 -8.87 7.43
N GLY A 85 10.62 -8.10 8.53
CA GLY A 85 11.90 -7.65 9.09
C GLY A 85 12.62 -6.61 8.22
N ILE A 86 12.06 -6.19 7.09
CA ILE A 86 12.64 -5.21 6.16
C ILE A 86 11.81 -3.93 6.22
N PRO A 87 12.41 -2.78 6.54
CA PRO A 87 11.67 -1.54 6.59
C PRO A 87 11.30 -1.04 5.19
N VAL A 88 10.14 -0.43 5.03
CA VAL A 88 9.71 0.19 3.76
C VAL A 88 10.71 1.23 3.23
N SER A 89 11.51 1.85 4.11
CA SER A 89 12.62 2.71 3.71
C SER A 89 13.63 2.03 2.81
N ASP A 90 13.90 0.76 3.05
CA ASP A 90 14.90 0.00 2.30
C ASP A 90 14.32 -0.49 0.97
N LEU A 91 13.01 -0.71 0.91
CA LEU A 91 12.29 -1.05 -0.33
C LEU A 91 12.20 0.15 -1.28
N VAL A 92 12.00 1.36 -0.74
CA VAL A 92 11.90 2.59 -1.54
C VAL A 92 13.28 3.19 -1.81
N GLY A 93 14.25 2.97 -0.93
CA GLY A 93 15.63 3.44 -1.06
C GLY A 93 15.80 4.94 -0.75
N GLU A 94 16.75 5.58 -1.42
CA GLU A 94 17.18 6.97 -1.14
C GLU A 94 16.05 8.00 -1.19
N ARG A 95 15.05 7.76 -2.06
CA ARG A 95 13.88 8.63 -2.21
C ARG A 95 12.85 8.48 -1.08
N TYR A 96 13.02 7.53 -0.16
CA TYR A 96 12.07 7.30 0.94
C TYR A 96 11.83 8.55 1.77
N ARG A 97 12.88 9.20 2.28
CA ARG A 97 12.73 10.37 3.18
C ARG A 97 11.96 11.54 2.54
N PRO A 98 12.35 12.03 1.34
CA PRO A 98 11.60 13.11 0.69
C PRO A 98 10.18 12.67 0.34
N LEU A 99 9.99 11.48 -0.26
CA LEU A 99 8.64 11.04 -0.64
C LEU A 99 7.75 10.79 0.57
N LYS A 100 8.29 10.29 1.69
CA LYS A 100 7.53 10.06 2.92
C LYS A 100 6.93 11.36 3.48
N LYS A 101 7.65 12.48 3.37
CA LYS A 101 7.12 13.81 3.71
C LYS A 101 5.96 14.18 2.78
N GLU A 102 6.14 13.98 1.47
CA GLU A 102 5.10 14.25 0.47
C GLU A 102 3.85 13.39 0.64
N ILE A 103 4.00 12.09 0.90
CA ILE A 103 2.87 11.19 1.21
C ILE A 103 2.14 11.65 2.48
N GLY A 104 2.87 12.18 3.48
CA GLY A 104 2.25 12.79 4.65
C GLY A 104 1.40 14.01 4.33
N VAL A 105 1.82 14.84 3.36
CA VAL A 105 1.00 15.95 2.84
C VAL A 105 -0.21 15.40 2.09
N CYS A 106 -0.02 14.41 1.22
CA CYS A 106 -1.10 13.77 0.46
C CYS A 106 -2.17 13.19 1.39
N TYR A 107 -1.78 12.55 2.51
CA TYR A 107 -2.73 12.05 3.49
C TYR A 107 -3.66 13.16 4.02
N ARG A 108 -3.10 14.32 4.39
CA ARG A 108 -3.90 15.48 4.84
C ARG A 108 -4.80 16.01 3.73
N ASN A 109 -4.29 16.11 2.50
CA ASN A 109 -5.09 16.51 1.34
C ASN A 109 -6.26 15.55 1.09
N ARG A 110 -6.05 14.24 1.27
CA ARG A 110 -7.11 13.23 1.16
C ARG A 110 -8.17 13.38 2.26
N GLN A 111 -7.78 13.66 3.49
CA GLN A 111 -8.76 13.94 4.56
C GLN A 111 -9.63 15.17 4.19
N LYS A 112 -9.00 16.21 3.61
CA LYS A 112 -9.69 17.39 3.13
C LYS A 112 -10.66 17.10 1.98
N ILE A 113 -10.19 16.44 0.92
CA ILE A 113 -10.96 16.22 -0.31
C ILE A 113 -12.10 15.22 -0.07
N LEU A 114 -11.84 14.13 0.65
CA LEU A 114 -12.84 13.07 0.84
C LEU A 114 -13.78 13.29 2.03
N HIS A 115 -13.43 14.17 2.97
CA HIS A 115 -14.28 14.46 4.14
C HIS A 115 -14.68 15.93 4.29
N GLY A 116 -14.40 16.78 3.30
CA GLY A 116 -14.83 18.18 3.29
C GLY A 116 -14.24 19.04 4.40
N GLN A 117 -13.10 18.64 4.99
CA GLN A 117 -12.50 19.38 6.11
C GLN A 117 -12.04 20.77 5.65
N GLN A 118 -12.41 21.80 6.40
CA GLN A 118 -11.98 23.18 6.15
C GLN A 118 -10.57 23.41 6.72
N THR A 119 -9.54 23.16 5.91
CA THR A 119 -8.13 23.30 6.33
C THR A 119 -7.51 24.67 6.01
N GLY A 120 -8.27 25.61 5.44
CA GLY A 120 -7.80 26.96 5.06
C GLY A 120 -6.82 27.00 3.87
N GLN A 121 -6.50 25.86 3.26
CA GLN A 121 -5.57 25.77 2.12
C GLN A 121 -6.36 25.72 0.81
N SER A 122 -6.02 26.48 -0.23
CA SER A 122 -6.47 26.17 -1.60
C SER A 122 -5.52 25.11 -2.18
N LEU A 123 -6.07 24.07 -2.81
CA LEU A 123 -5.28 23.11 -3.58
C LEU A 123 -5.58 23.41 -5.04
N ASP A 124 -4.64 24.08 -5.70
CA ASP A 124 -4.73 24.27 -7.14
C ASP A 124 -4.38 22.98 -7.89
N ARG A 125 -4.63 23.02 -9.19
CA ARG A 125 -4.41 21.91 -10.10
C ARG A 125 -2.95 21.45 -10.13
N GLU A 126 -2.00 22.38 -10.14
CA GLU A 126 -0.56 22.07 -10.24
C GLU A 126 -0.06 21.35 -8.98
N ALA A 127 -0.50 21.79 -7.81
CA ALA A 127 -0.22 21.14 -6.55
C ALA A 127 -0.74 19.69 -6.55
N LEU A 128 -1.96 19.45 -7.03
CA LEU A 128 -2.51 18.09 -7.12
C LEU A 128 -1.73 17.20 -8.10
N LEU A 129 -1.32 17.74 -9.25
CA LEU A 129 -0.49 17.02 -10.22
C LEU A 129 0.87 16.64 -9.62
N ALA A 130 1.52 17.55 -8.88
CA ALA A 130 2.76 17.26 -8.17
C ALA A 130 2.58 16.18 -7.08
N ARG A 131 1.45 16.18 -6.38
CA ARG A 131 1.11 15.11 -5.41
C ARG A 131 0.89 13.76 -6.09
N ILE A 132 0.19 13.73 -7.22
CA ILE A 132 0.01 12.51 -8.01
C ILE A 132 1.36 11.95 -8.46
N ALA A 133 2.26 12.79 -8.96
CA ALA A 133 3.60 12.37 -9.34
C ALA A 133 4.39 11.77 -8.17
N SER A 134 4.29 12.37 -6.98
CA SER A 134 4.93 11.85 -5.76
C SER A 134 4.36 10.49 -5.33
N ILE A 135 3.02 10.33 -5.38
CA ILE A 135 2.35 9.06 -5.10
C ILE A 135 2.77 7.99 -6.11
N ARG A 136 2.81 8.34 -7.40
CA ARG A 136 3.21 7.45 -8.48
C ARG A 136 4.65 6.98 -8.31
N GLU A 137 5.57 7.89 -8.00
CA GLU A 137 6.97 7.55 -7.75
C GLU A 137 7.13 6.62 -6.55
N TRP A 138 6.43 6.91 -5.44
CA TRP A 138 6.41 6.04 -4.27
C TRP A 138 5.94 4.62 -4.63
N CYS A 139 4.79 4.52 -5.30
CA CYS A 139 4.20 3.23 -5.66
C CYS A 139 5.14 2.44 -6.58
N ARG A 140 5.77 3.10 -7.56
CA ARG A 140 6.74 2.49 -8.47
C ARG A 140 7.93 1.91 -7.73
N LEU A 141 8.57 2.70 -6.87
CA LEU A 141 9.76 2.29 -6.12
C LEU A 141 9.43 1.14 -5.15
N LEU A 142 8.35 1.28 -4.39
CA LEU A 142 7.88 0.23 -3.50
C LEU A 142 7.56 -1.05 -4.26
N SER A 143 6.94 -0.95 -5.44
CA SER A 143 6.58 -2.11 -6.25
C SER A 143 7.82 -2.86 -6.73
N VAL A 144 8.88 -2.15 -7.14
CA VAL A 144 10.16 -2.75 -7.49
C VAL A 144 10.81 -3.43 -6.29
N GLY A 145 10.95 -2.73 -5.16
CA GLY A 145 11.58 -3.27 -3.96
C GLY A 145 10.82 -4.46 -3.37
N ALA A 146 9.48 -4.39 -3.32
CA ALA A 146 8.64 -5.47 -2.82
C ALA A 146 8.66 -6.69 -3.75
N ALA A 147 8.64 -6.50 -5.07
CA ALA A 147 8.77 -7.61 -6.02
C ALA A 147 10.10 -8.34 -5.86
N ASP A 148 11.21 -7.60 -5.73
CA ASP A 148 12.54 -8.16 -5.53
C ASP A 148 12.65 -8.96 -4.21
N ARG A 149 12.19 -8.37 -3.11
CA ARG A 149 12.33 -8.94 -1.76
C ARG A 149 11.29 -10.00 -1.43
N PHE A 150 10.03 -9.75 -1.77
CA PHE A 150 8.90 -10.58 -1.33
C PHE A 150 8.36 -11.48 -2.45
N GLY A 151 8.74 -11.22 -3.71
CA GLY A 151 8.12 -11.89 -4.86
C GLY A 151 6.74 -11.32 -5.22
N TYR A 152 6.35 -10.19 -4.62
CA TYR A 152 5.07 -9.55 -4.89
C TYR A 152 5.15 -8.03 -4.87
N ASP A 153 4.56 -7.40 -5.87
CA ASP A 153 4.72 -5.97 -6.20
C ASP A 153 3.59 -5.08 -5.64
N GLY A 154 2.55 -5.71 -5.07
CA GLY A 154 1.35 -5.07 -4.54
C GLY A 154 0.27 -4.74 -5.58
N PHE A 155 0.52 -4.96 -6.88
CA PHE A 155 -0.42 -4.63 -7.96
C PHE A 155 -0.83 -5.84 -8.77
N ALA A 156 0.13 -6.67 -9.19
CA ALA A 156 -0.10 -7.81 -10.05
C ALA A 156 -1.15 -8.78 -9.49
N GLY A 157 -1.81 -9.48 -10.42
CA GLY A 157 -2.78 -10.53 -10.13
C GLY A 157 -4.11 -10.05 -9.51
N ASN A 158 -5.09 -10.94 -9.57
CA ASN A 158 -6.44 -10.69 -9.07
C ASN A 158 -6.57 -10.80 -7.54
N THR A 159 -5.57 -11.39 -6.87
CA THR A 159 -5.55 -11.59 -5.42
C THR A 159 -4.13 -11.41 -4.89
N SER A 160 -4.00 -10.97 -3.63
CA SER A 160 -2.75 -10.96 -2.87
C SER A 160 -2.56 -12.21 -2.00
N LEU A 161 -3.58 -13.06 -1.92
CA LEU A 161 -3.60 -14.25 -1.04
C LEU A 161 -3.05 -15.48 -1.76
N PHE A 162 -1.73 -15.52 -1.92
CA PHE A 162 -1.00 -16.63 -2.51
C PHE A 162 0.39 -16.73 -1.87
N LYS A 163 0.99 -17.93 -1.92
CA LYS A 163 2.35 -18.16 -1.40
C LYS A 163 3.38 -17.70 -2.42
N THR A 164 4.43 -17.03 -1.97
CA THR A 164 5.62 -16.77 -2.78
C THR A 164 6.68 -17.80 -2.45
N ASP A 165 7.45 -18.25 -3.44
CA ASP A 165 8.53 -19.22 -3.24
C ASP A 165 9.77 -18.52 -2.65
N ARG A 166 9.62 -17.99 -1.43
CA ARG A 166 10.62 -17.18 -0.72
C ARG A 166 10.74 -17.66 0.74
N PRO A 167 11.53 -18.71 1.01
CA PRO A 167 11.64 -19.31 2.36
C PRO A 167 12.03 -18.31 3.46
N ALA A 168 12.93 -17.37 3.16
CA ALA A 168 13.33 -16.33 4.10
C ALA A 168 12.18 -15.40 4.54
N VAL A 169 11.21 -15.16 3.64
CA VAL A 169 10.01 -14.37 3.96
C VAL A 169 9.07 -15.17 4.87
N VAL A 170 8.90 -16.46 4.60
CA VAL A 170 8.09 -17.36 5.45
C VAL A 170 8.68 -17.41 6.86
N GLU A 171 10.00 -17.60 6.99
CA GLU A 171 10.68 -17.62 8.29
C GLU A 171 10.49 -16.30 9.06
N ALA A 172 10.67 -15.15 8.40
CA ALA A 172 10.48 -13.84 9.01
C ALA A 172 9.04 -13.65 9.49
N VAL A 173 8.06 -14.02 8.67
CA VAL A 173 6.63 -13.92 8.99
C VAL A 173 6.25 -14.83 10.14
N ASP A 174 6.69 -16.10 10.11
CA ASP A 174 6.41 -17.04 11.19
C ASP A 174 7.01 -16.57 12.51
N LYS A 175 8.24 -16.04 12.49
CA LYS A 175 8.86 -15.41 13.66
C LYS A 175 8.05 -14.22 14.16
N ALA A 176 7.58 -13.34 13.27
CA ALA A 176 6.81 -12.15 13.60
C ALA A 176 5.42 -12.48 14.18
N LEU A 177 4.84 -13.63 13.79
CA LEU A 177 3.50 -14.05 14.19
C LEU A 177 3.50 -15.09 15.32
N ARG A 178 4.64 -15.68 15.68
CA ARG A 178 4.78 -16.79 16.64
C ARG A 178 4.03 -16.59 17.96
N ARG A 179 4.02 -15.36 18.50
CA ARG A 179 3.41 -15.07 19.81
C ARG A 179 1.89 -15.03 19.80
N ARG A 180 1.28 -14.40 18.79
CA ARG A 180 -0.18 -14.16 18.74
C ARG A 180 -0.91 -15.08 17.76
N GLY A 181 -0.18 -15.67 16.82
CA GLY A 181 -0.75 -16.30 15.64
C GLY A 181 -1.20 -15.27 14.60
N TRP A 182 -1.34 -15.71 13.35
CA TRP A 182 -1.65 -14.84 12.22
C TRP A 182 -3.04 -14.18 12.34
N LEU A 183 -4.05 -14.89 12.88
CA LEU A 183 -5.43 -14.41 12.93
C LEU A 183 -5.57 -13.26 13.93
N ALA A 184 -5.08 -13.44 15.15
CA ALA A 184 -5.12 -12.40 16.18
C ALA A 184 -4.27 -11.18 15.77
N TYR A 185 -3.14 -11.39 15.08
CA TYR A 185 -2.38 -10.30 14.50
C TYR A 185 -3.18 -9.56 13.43
N ALA A 186 -3.75 -10.26 12.44
CA ALA A 186 -4.55 -9.64 11.38
C ALA A 186 -5.77 -8.87 11.94
N GLN A 187 -6.32 -9.31 13.08
CA GLN A 187 -7.43 -8.66 13.77
C GLN A 187 -7.04 -7.44 14.61
N THR A 188 -5.76 -7.21 14.91
CA THR A 188 -5.34 -6.13 15.82
C THR A 188 -4.24 -5.24 15.27
N PHE A 189 -3.42 -5.74 14.34
CA PHE A 189 -2.18 -5.13 13.87
C PHE A 189 -1.20 -4.77 15.00
N GLN A 190 -1.43 -5.31 16.20
CA GLN A 190 -0.60 -5.12 17.37
C GLN A 190 0.49 -6.18 17.42
N ARG A 191 1.69 -5.75 17.78
CA ARG A 191 2.88 -6.59 17.90
C ARG A 191 2.82 -7.51 19.12
#